data_AF-R7S6Q5-F1
#
_entry.id   AF-R7S6Q5-F1
#
_cell.length_a   1.000
_cell.length_b   1.000
_cell.length_c   1.000
_cell.angle_alpha   90.00
_cell.angle_beta   90.00
_cell.angle_gamma   90.00
#
_symmetry.space_group_name_H-M   'P 1'
#
loop_
_entity.id
_entity.type
_entity.pdbx_description
1 polymer ?
#
loop_
_entity_poly.entity_id
_entity_poly.type
_entity_poly.pdbx_seq_one_letter_code
_entity_poly.pdbx_strand_id
1 'polypeptide(L)' 'WTDAHVAVWLSEIRCAHLAATFRANDIRGDVLLELDQMILKEMGMSSVGDRVRILNGVKHLRQRCSA' A
#
# COMPACT_ATOMS: atom_id res chain seq x y z
N TRP A 1 2.17 -10.63 4.76
CA TRP A 1 1.92 -9.57 5.77
C TRP A 1 0.43 -9.53 6.11
N THR A 2 0.08 -9.24 7.37
CA THR A 2 -1.32 -9.08 7.86
C THR A 2 -1.72 -7.61 7.90
N ASP A 3 -2.98 -7.29 8.24
CA ASP A 3 -3.45 -5.89 8.39
C ASP A 3 -2.55 -5.06 9.31
N ALA A 4 -2.12 -5.64 10.45
CA ALA A 4 -1.24 -4.97 11.40
C ALA A 4 0.12 -4.62 10.77
N HIS A 5 0.72 -5.57 10.03
CA HIS A 5 1.97 -5.34 9.32
C HIS A 5 1.83 -4.25 8.25
N VAL A 6 0.72 -4.27 7.50
CA VAL A 6 0.43 -3.25 6.47
C VAL A 6 0.22 -1.87 7.09
N ALA A 7 -0.48 -1.77 8.22
CA ALA A 7 -0.70 -0.51 8.93
C ALA A 7 0.60 0.11 9.47
N VAL A 8 1.52 -0.71 9.97
CA VAL A 8 2.86 -0.26 10.39
C VAL A 8 3.62 0.28 9.18
N TRP A 9 3.69 -0.47 8.08
CA TRP A 9 4.36 -0.04 6.86
C TRP A 9 3.77 1.25 6.28
N LEU A 10 2.43 1.37 6.25
CA LEU A 10 1.76 2.61 5.83
C LEU A 10 2.18 3.80 6.69
N SER A 11 2.41 3.60 7.99
CA SER A 11 2.89 4.65 8.89
C SER A 11 4.32 5.09 8.57
N GLU A 12 5.21 4.14 8.23
CA GLU A 12 6.59 4.41 7.82
C GLU A 12 6.67 5.30 6.57
N ILE A 13 5.77 5.10 5.62
CA ILE A 13 5.70 5.88 4.37
C ILE A 13 4.78 7.11 4.45
N ARG A 14 4.38 7.52 5.67
CA ARG A 14 3.50 8.70 5.92
C ARG A 14 2.11 8.58 5.29
N CYS A 15 1.56 7.37 5.27
CA CYS A 15 0.24 7.02 4.75
C CYS A 15 -0.63 6.27 5.77
N ALA A 16 -0.38 6.46 7.08
CA ALA A 16 -1.12 5.78 8.15
C ALA A 16 -2.65 5.92 8.06
N HIS A 17 -3.13 7.05 7.54
CA HIS A 17 -4.56 7.33 7.34
C HIS A 17 -5.24 6.37 6.35
N LEU A 18 -4.48 5.68 5.51
CA LEU A 18 -5.01 4.72 4.52
C LEU A 18 -5.16 3.29 5.08
N ALA A 19 -4.76 3.04 6.33
CA ALA A 19 -4.84 1.70 6.92
C ALA A 19 -6.26 1.13 6.91
N ALA A 20 -7.26 1.96 7.18
CA ALA A 20 -8.67 1.55 7.12
C ALA A 20 -9.09 1.16 5.70
N THR A 21 -8.67 1.92 4.69
CA THR A 21 -8.94 1.64 3.28
C THR A 21 -8.29 0.33 2.84
N PHE A 22 -7.02 0.10 3.21
CA PHE A 22 -6.31 -1.13 2.86
C PHE A 22 -6.97 -2.35 3.50
N ARG A 23 -7.34 -2.25 4.79
CA ARG A 23 -8.07 -3.31 5.49
C ARG A 23 -9.45 -3.59 4.87
N ALA A 24 -10.20 -2.54 4.52
CA ALA A 24 -11.53 -2.68 3.94
C ALA A 24 -11.53 -3.35 2.55
N ASN A 25 -10.43 -3.20 1.80
CA ASN A 25 -10.22 -3.81 0.48
C ASN A 25 -9.39 -5.10 0.55
N ASP A 26 -9.17 -5.63 1.76
CA ASP A 26 -8.40 -6.84 2.02
C ASP A 26 -6.95 -6.86 1.47
N ILE A 27 -6.30 -5.69 1.45
CA ILE A 27 -4.95 -5.55 0.92
C ILE A 27 -3.93 -6.02 1.96
N ARG A 28 -3.48 -7.27 1.79
CA ARG A 28 -2.46 -7.95 2.62
C ARG A 28 -1.20 -8.23 1.81
N GLY A 29 -0.20 -8.90 2.39
CA GLY A 29 1.14 -8.98 1.79
C GLY A 29 1.23 -9.66 0.43
N ASP A 30 0.29 -10.53 0.09
CA ASP A 30 0.10 -11.14 -1.24
C ASP A 30 -0.33 -10.09 -2.27
N VAL A 31 -1.37 -9.31 -1.97
CA VAL A 31 -1.93 -8.30 -2.89
C VAL A 31 -1.15 -6.97 -2.87
N LEU A 32 -0.48 -6.66 -1.74
CA LEU A 32 0.26 -5.42 -1.53
C LEU A 32 1.34 -5.22 -2.59
N LEU A 33 2.02 -6.29 -2.97
CA LEU A 33 3.06 -6.25 -3.99
C LEU A 33 2.50 -6.18 -5.41
N GLU A 34 1.20 -6.30 -5.62
CA GLU A 34 0.55 -6.25 -6.94
C GLU A 34 -0.10 -4.88 -7.22
N LEU A 35 -0.11 -3.98 -6.25
CA LEU A 35 -0.74 -2.65 -6.38
C LEU A 35 -0.17 -1.85 -7.56
N ASP A 36 -1.08 -1.22 -8.30
CA ASP A 36 -0.79 -0.29 -9.39
C ASP A 36 -1.67 0.98 -9.31
N GLN A 37 -1.51 1.92 -10.24
CA GLN A 37 -2.30 3.16 -10.27
C GLN A 37 -3.82 2.91 -10.37
N MET A 38 -4.26 1.86 -11.07
CA MET A 38 -5.66 1.58 -11.36
C MET A 38 -6.33 1.02 -10.11
N ILE A 39 -5.75 -0.02 -9.50
CA ILE A 39 -6.25 -0.65 -8.27
C ILE A 39 -6.40 0.40 -7.16
N LEU A 40 -5.38 1.25 -6.99
CA LEU A 40 -5.42 2.32 -6.00
C LEU A 40 -6.55 3.33 -6.22
N LYS A 41 -6.92 3.60 -7.48
CA LYS A 41 -8.08 4.45 -7.78
C LYS A 41 -9.40 3.75 -7.50
N GLU A 42 -9.51 2.47 -7.84
CA GLU A 42 -10.72 1.65 -7.59
C GLU A 42 -10.99 1.48 -6.10
N MET A 43 -9.94 1.43 -5.27
CA MET A 43 -10.04 1.49 -3.80
C MET A 43 -10.52 2.85 -3.26
N GLY A 44 -10.81 3.82 -4.12
CA GLY A 44 -11.31 5.14 -3.73
C GLY A 44 -10.24 6.17 -3.37
N MET A 45 -8.95 5.89 -3.64
CA MET A 45 -7.89 6.84 -3.30
C MET A 45 -7.75 7.92 -4.37
N SER A 46 -8.30 9.10 -4.11
CA SER A 46 -8.31 10.24 -5.03
C SER A 46 -6.99 11.05 -5.03
N SER A 47 -6.26 11.07 -3.92
CA SER A 47 -4.98 11.79 -3.78
C SER A 47 -3.88 11.20 -4.66
N VAL A 48 -3.40 11.98 -5.64
CA VAL A 48 -2.26 11.60 -6.50
C VAL A 48 -1.00 11.40 -5.65
N GLY A 49 -0.75 12.29 -4.70
CA GLY A 49 0.44 12.22 -3.85
C GLY A 49 0.48 10.96 -3.00
N ASP A 50 -0.65 10.53 -2.46
CA ASP A 50 -0.76 9.29 -1.71
C ASP A 50 -0.51 8.08 -2.61
N ARG A 51 -1.14 8.03 -3.80
CA ARG A 51 -0.90 6.94 -4.75
C ARG A 51 0.57 6.83 -5.14
N VAL A 52 1.25 7.95 -5.40
CA VAL A 52 2.69 7.96 -5.72
C VAL A 52 3.53 7.45 -4.55
N ARG A 53 3.23 7.85 -3.30
CA ARG A 53 3.97 7.35 -2.11
C ARG A 53 3.79 5.84 -1.93
N ILE A 54 2.56 5.34 -2.05
CA ILE A 54 2.26 3.90 -1.97
C ILE A 54 3.08 3.14 -3.01
N LEU A 55 3.01 3.52 -4.28
CA LEU A 55 3.67 2.80 -5.37
C LEU A 55 5.20 2.81 -5.25
N ASN A 56 5.78 3.93 -4.80
CA ASN A 56 7.21 3.99 -4.50
C ASN A 56 7.59 3.09 -3.32
N GLY A 57 6.77 3.05 -2.27
CA GLY A 57 6.95 2.14 -1.14
C GLY A 57 6.88 0.67 -1.57
N VAL A 58 5.88 0.30 -2.38
CA VAL A 58 5.73 -1.06 -2.94
C VAL A 58 6.93 -1.44 -3.79
N LYS A 59 7.43 -0.52 -4.64
CA LYS A 59 8.67 -0.75 -5.41
C LYS A 59 9.86 -1.07 -4.49
N HIS A 60 10.00 -0.36 -3.37
CA HIS A 60 11.03 -0.62 -2.37
C HIS A 60 10.86 -2.00 -1.69
N LEU A 61 9.62 -2.39 -1.37
CA LEU A 61 9.34 -3.73 -0.82
C LEU A 61 9.72 -4.83 -1.81
N ARG A 62 9.35 -4.70 -3.08
CA ARG A 62 9.71 -5.66 -4.14
C ARG A 62 11.22 -5.87 -4.22
N GLN A 63 12.01 -4.79 -4.16
CA GLN A 63 13.48 -4.86 -4.18
C GLN A 63 14.07 -5.63 -3.00
N ARG A 64 13.40 -5.61 -1.84
CA ARG A 64 13.83 -6.34 -0.63
C ARG A 64 13.42 -7.82 -0.65
N CYS A 65 12.46 -8.21 -1.47
CA CYS A 65 12.03 -9.60 -1.63
C CYS A 65 12.80 -10.33 -2.75
N SER A 66 13.43 -9.59 -3.66
CA SER A 66 14.26 -10.12 -4.75
C SER A 66 15.75 -10.24 -4.41
N ALA A 67 16.13 -9.92 -3.17
CA ALA A 67 17.49 -9.98 -2.65
C ALA A 67 17.60 -11.14 -1.65
#